data_AF-A0A537RWP9-F1
#
_entry.id   AF-A0A537RWP9-F1
#
_cell.length_a   1.000
_cell.length_b   1.000
_cell.length_c   1.000
_cell.angle_alpha   90.00
_cell.angle_beta   90.00
_cell.angle_gamma   90.00
#
_symmetry.space_group_name_H-M   'P 1'
#
loop_
_entity.id
_entity.type
_entity.pdbx_description
1 polymer ?
#
loop_
_entity_poly.entity_id
_entity_poly.type
_entity_poly.pdbx_seq_one_letter_code
_entity_poly.pdbx_strand_id
1 'polypeptide(L)' 'MLGRTANDLFWMSRYIERAENIARLLEVGYRIALLPHEGAGQDDEWRSTLRSAGCEKGYLAKYGAYGTRDVVNF' A
#
# COMPACT_ATOMS: atom_id res chain seq x y z
N MET A 1 -12.88 -1.27 -34.92
CA MET A 1 -11.66 -0.69 -34.30
C MET A 1 -11.94 0.10 -33.02
N LEU A 2 -13.10 0.77 -32.85
CA LEU A 2 -13.43 1.52 -31.62
C LEU A 2 -13.51 0.66 -30.35
N GLY A 3 -13.93 -0.61 -30.44
CA GLY A 3 -14.09 -1.47 -29.27
C GLY A 3 -12.78 -1.83 -28.55
N ARG A 4 -11.65 -1.93 -29.26
CA ARG A 4 -10.35 -2.22 -28.64
C ARG A 4 -9.84 -1.01 -27.86
N THR A 5 -9.81 0.16 -28.50
CA THR A 5 -9.38 1.40 -27.84
C THR A 5 -10.25 1.73 -26.62
N ALA A 6 -11.57 1.52 -26.71
CA ALA A 6 -12.46 1.71 -25.57
C ALA A 6 -12.14 0.74 -24.41
N ASN A 7 -11.87 -0.53 -24.72
CA ASN A 7 -11.44 -1.52 -23.73
C ASN A 7 -10.09 -1.13 -23.08
N ASP A 8 -9.13 -0.67 -23.87
CA ASP A 8 -7.81 -0.29 -23.37
C ASP A 8 -7.89 0.93 -22.43
N LEU A 9 -8.69 1.93 -22.79
CA LEU A 9 -8.96 3.10 -21.94
C LEU A 9 -9.69 2.72 -20.64
N PHE A 10 -10.63 1.79 -20.71
CA PHE A 10 -11.34 1.28 -19.52
C PHE A 10 -10.38 0.63 -18.53
N TRP A 11 -9.49 -0.25 -18.99
CA TRP A 11 -8.53 -0.87 -18.08
C TRP A 11 -7.51 0.13 -17.57
N MET A 12 -7.03 1.05 -18.42
CA MET A 12 -6.12 2.10 -18.01
C MET A 12 -6.69 2.96 -16.88
N SER A 13 -7.93 3.42 -17.00
CA SER A 13 -8.57 4.24 -15.95
C SER A 13 -8.72 3.46 -14.64
N ARG A 14 -9.09 2.17 -14.71
CA ARG A 14 -9.18 1.29 -13.53
C ARG A 14 -7.82 1.07 -12.86
N TYR A 15 -6.74 0.94 -13.63
CA TYR A 15 -5.40 0.83 -13.07
C TYR A 15 -4.92 2.15 -12.45
N ILE A 16 -5.23 3.29 -13.05
CA ILE A 16 -4.92 4.61 -12.49
C ILE A 16 -5.65 4.81 -11.16
N GLU A 17 -6.95 4.53 -11.11
CA GLU A 17 -7.74 4.64 -9.87
C GLU A 17 -7.20 3.71 -8.77
N ARG A 18 -6.82 2.48 -9.13
CA ARG A 18 -6.19 1.56 -8.19
C ARG A 18 -4.84 2.09 -7.70
N ALA A 19 -4.00 2.62 -8.58
CA ALA A 19 -2.71 3.20 -8.20
C ALA A 19 -2.88 4.38 -7.25
N GLU A 20 -3.84 5.28 -7.51
CA GLU A 20 -4.16 6.40 -6.64
C GLU A 20 -4.64 5.93 -5.26
N ASN A 21 -5.52 4.92 -5.22
CA ASN A 21 -6.00 4.34 -3.95
C ASN A 21 -4.85 3.77 -3.11
N ILE A 22 -3.89 3.08 -3.73
CA ILE A 22 -2.70 2.56 -3.03
C ILE A 22 -1.78 3.68 -2.56
N ALA A 23 -1.56 4.71 -3.39
CA ALA A 23 -0.73 5.86 -3.01
C ALA A 23 -1.31 6.60 -1.79
N ARG A 24 -2.62 6.84 -1.78
CA ARG A 24 -3.32 7.48 -0.66
C ARG A 24 -3.24 6.66 0.62
N LEU A 25 -3.36 5.35 0.52
CA LEU A 25 -3.23 4.42 1.64
C LEU A 25 -1.81 4.41 2.22
N LEU A 26 -0.80 4.41 1.34
CA LEU A 26 0.61 4.51 1.74
C LEU A 26 0.92 5.87 2.40
N GLU A 27 0.38 6.96 1.87
CA GLU A 27 0.54 8.29 2.46
C GLU A 27 -0.02 8.36 3.89
N VAL A 28 -1.23 7.82 4.11
CA VAL A 28 -1.83 7.78 5.46
C VAL A 28 -1.00 6.91 6.39
N GLY A 29 -0.58 5.72 5.96
CA GLY A 29 0.30 4.85 6.74
C GLY A 29 1.61 5.55 7.12
N TYR A 30 2.22 6.26 6.17
CA TYR A 30 3.46 6.99 6.40
C TYR A 30 3.29 8.12 7.42
N ARG A 31 2.18 8.87 7.34
CA ARG A 31 1.88 9.92 8.32
C ARG A 31 1.69 9.36 9.72
N ILE A 32 1.03 8.21 9.85
CA ILE A 32 0.86 7.52 11.13
C ILE A 32 2.22 7.10 11.69
N ALA A 33 3.09 6.55 10.85
CA ALA A 33 4.41 6.07 11.25
C ALA A 33 5.40 7.18 11.69
N LEU A 34 5.05 8.45 11.46
CA LEU A 34 5.82 9.60 11.94
C LEU A 34 5.34 10.14 13.29
N LEU A 35 4.18 9.70 13.79
CA LEU A 35 3.65 10.17 15.06
C LEU A 35 4.42 9.53 16.22
N PRO A 36 4.81 10.30 17.26
CA PRO A 36 5.43 9.73 18.46
C PRO A 36 4.49 8.73 19.12
N HIS A 37 4.94 7.50 19.34
CA HIS A 37 4.15 6.46 20.00
C HIS A 37 4.66 6.20 21.42
N GLU A 38 3.80 6.49 22.41
CA GLU A 38 4.05 6.11 23.80
C GLU A 38 3.55 4.67 24.02
N GLY A 39 4.45 3.67 23.88
CA GLY A 39 4.25 2.36 24.51
C GLY A 39 3.91 1.16 23.62
N ALA A 40 3.87 1.27 22.29
CA ALA A 40 3.77 0.10 21.40
C ALA A 40 5.01 0.06 20.48
N GLY A 41 5.58 -1.13 20.28
CA GLY A 41 6.76 -1.31 19.43
C GLY A 41 6.51 -0.78 18.01
N GLN A 42 7.55 -0.21 17.42
CA GLN A 42 7.62 0.38 16.07
C GLN A 42 6.98 -0.48 14.95
N ASP A 43 6.75 -1.77 15.22
CA ASP A 43 6.35 -2.76 14.25
C ASP A 43 4.84 -2.77 13.92
N ASP A 44 3.93 -2.24 14.76
CA ASP A 44 2.48 -2.44 14.54
C ASP A 44 1.82 -1.38 13.63
N GLU A 45 2.50 -0.27 13.34
CA GLU A 45 1.94 0.87 12.58
C GLU A 45 1.56 0.49 11.14
N TRP A 46 2.45 -0.24 10.47
CA TRP A 46 2.29 -0.63 9.06
C TRP A 46 1.38 -1.82 8.86
N ARG A 47 1.07 -2.57 9.92
CA ARG A 47 0.24 -3.76 9.85
C ARG A 47 -1.14 -3.46 9.29
N SER A 48 -1.80 -2.40 9.79
CA SER A 48 -3.14 -2.02 9.33
C SER A 48 -3.13 -1.62 7.85
N THR A 49 -2.11 -0.89 7.42
CA THR A 49 -1.91 -0.44 6.04
C THR A 49 -1.68 -1.62 5.09
N LEU A 50 -0.73 -2.52 5.42
CA LEU A 50 -0.43 -3.70 4.60
C LEU A 50 -1.60 -4.69 4.53
N ARG A 51 -2.36 -4.84 5.62
CA ARG A 51 -3.57 -5.65 5.63
C ARG A 51 -4.66 -5.06 4.74
N SER A 52 -4.84 -3.74 4.80
CA SER A 52 -5.81 -3.02 3.97
C SER A 52 -5.44 -3.02 2.48
N ALA A 53 -4.14 -3.00 2.17
CA ALA A 53 -3.60 -3.21 0.82
C ALA A 53 -3.72 -4.68 0.35
N GLY A 54 -4.07 -5.60 1.24
CA GLY A 54 -4.21 -7.03 0.94
C GLY A 54 -2.88 -7.77 0.75
N CYS A 55 -1.76 -7.21 1.21
CA CYS A 55 -0.43 -7.72 0.92
C CYS A 55 0.41 -8.11 2.15
N GLU A 56 -0.13 -7.96 3.37
CA GLU A 56 0.48 -8.32 4.66
C GLU A 56 1.21 -9.68 4.61
N LYS A 57 0.54 -10.74 4.13
CA LYS A 57 1.14 -12.09 4.07
C LYS A 57 2.36 -12.18 3.17
N GLY A 58 2.28 -11.58 1.97
CA GLY A 58 3.38 -11.60 1.00
C GLY A 58 4.56 -10.75 1.46
N TYR A 59 4.26 -9.62 2.09
CA TYR A 59 5.25 -8.74 2.71
C TYR A 59 6.02 -9.47 3.83
N LEU A 60 5.30 -10.07 4.78
CA LEU A 60 5.91 -10.81 5.89
C LEU A 60 6.73 -12.01 5.43
N ALA A 61 6.30 -12.69 4.36
CA ALA A 61 7.08 -13.77 3.77
C ALA A 61 8.42 -13.29 3.16
N LYS A 62 8.48 -12.02 2.69
CA LYS A 62 9.68 -11.43 2.08
C LYS A 62 10.62 -10.77 3.10
N TYR A 63 10.06 -10.05 4.09
CA TYR A 63 10.85 -9.20 5.00
C TYR A 63 10.84 -9.64 6.47
N GLY A 64 9.89 -10.48 6.90
CA GLY A 64 9.81 -11.03 8.26
C GLY A 64 9.36 -10.08 9.37
N ALA A 65 9.60 -8.77 9.23
CA ALA A 65 9.19 -7.74 10.18
C ALA A 65 8.67 -6.48 9.47
N TYR A 66 7.93 -5.66 10.19
CA TYR A 66 7.42 -4.39 9.68
C TYR A 66 8.49 -3.31 9.78
N GLY A 67 8.69 -2.57 8.69
CA GLY A 67 9.66 -1.48 8.67
C GLY A 67 9.32 -0.48 7.58
N THR A 68 9.33 0.81 7.92
CA THR A 68 8.93 1.89 7.00
C THR A 68 9.66 1.82 5.66
N ARG A 69 10.98 1.59 5.67
CA ARG A 69 11.77 1.51 4.43
C ARG A 69 11.36 0.30 3.59
N ASP A 70 11.14 -0.84 4.21
CA ASP A 70 10.86 -2.08 3.50
C ASP A 70 9.43 -2.08 2.95
N VAL A 71 8.48 -1.45 3.65
CA VAL A 71 7.11 -1.23 3.15
C VAL A 71 7.07 -0.34 1.91
N VAL A 72 7.86 0.74 1.88
CA VAL A 72 7.94 1.63 0.71
C VAL A 72 8.61 0.94 -0.49
N ASN A 73 9.46 -0.05 -0.25
CA ASN A 73 10.20 -0.78 -1.30
C ASN A 73 9.62 -2.17 -1.63
N PHE A 74 8.45 -2.52 -1.09
CA PHE A 74 7.82 -3.81 -1.31
C PHE A 74 7.12 -3.92 -2.66
#